data_AF-A0A170VRJ3-F1
#
_entry.id   AF-A0A170VRJ3-F1
#
_cell.length_a   1.000
_cell.length_b   1.000
_cell.length_c   1.000
_cell.angle_alpha   90.00
_cell.angle_beta   90.00
_cell.angle_gamma   90.00
#
_symmetry.space_group_name_H-M   'P 1'
#
loop_
_entity.id
_entity.type
_entity.pdbx_description
1 polymer ?
#
loop_
_entity_poly.entity_id
_entity_poly.type
_entity_poly.pdbx_seq_one_letter_code
_entity_poly.pdbx_strand_id
1 'polypeptide(L)' 'FKSSDWVIPARIIHNWDFAKYPVSNRSSAFLLEVQDYPLFDIRKLNARLYFAIEEMAEMQKLRMKLNLLRPYLLLA' A
#
# COMPACT_ATOMS: atom_id res chain seq x y z
N PHE A 1 -18.47 -20.38 12.55
CA PHE A 1 -17.69 -19.15 12.76
C PHE A 1 -16.69 -19.03 11.62
N LYS A 2 -16.96 -18.20 10.61
CA LYS A 2 -16.09 -18.08 9.44
C LYS A 2 -14.90 -17.21 9.85
N SER A 3 -13.68 -17.74 9.82
CA SER A 3 -12.48 -16.91 9.97
C SER A 3 -12.39 -16.00 8.76
N SER A 4 -12.39 -14.69 8.99
CA SER A 4 -12.14 -13.73 7.92
C SER A 4 -10.64 -13.58 7.76
N ASP A 5 -10.09 -14.06 6.64
CA ASP A 5 -8.67 -13.97 6.36
C ASP A 5 -8.35 -12.69 5.58
N TRP A 6 -7.35 -11.95 6.02
CA TRP A 6 -6.95 -10.66 5.45
C TRP A 6 -5.44 -10.56 5.28
N VAL A 7 -5.01 -9.75 4.32
CA VAL A 7 -3.61 -9.38 4.18
C VAL A 7 -3.25 -8.38 5.29
N ILE A 8 -2.06 -8.52 5.87
CA ILE A 8 -1.63 -7.67 7.00
C ILE A 8 -0.72 -6.55 6.48
N PRO A 9 -1.10 -5.26 6.62
CA PRO A 9 -0.35 -4.14 6.05
C PRO A 9 1.13 -4.10 6.46
N ALA A 10 1.43 -4.38 7.74
CA ALA A 10 2.81 -4.41 8.22
C ALA A 10 3.66 -5.49 7.50
N ARG A 11 3.06 -6.64 7.17
CA ARG A 11 3.75 -7.73 6.45
C ARG A 11 4.02 -7.35 4.99
N ILE A 12 3.08 -6.68 4.34
CA ILE A 12 3.29 -6.14 3.00
C ILE A 12 4.47 -5.15 3.01
N ILE A 13 4.45 -4.19 3.93
CA ILE A 13 5.41 -3.08 3.94
C ILE A 13 6.83 -3.56 4.27
N HIS A 14 6.99 -4.50 5.21
CA HIS A 14 8.32 -4.91 5.67
C HIS A 14 8.85 -6.15 4.96
N ASN A 15 7.98 -7.06 4.52
CA ASN A 15 8.39 -8.36 3.99
C ASN A 15 7.90 -8.63 2.56
N TRP A 16 7.17 -7.69 1.95
CA TRP A 16 6.51 -7.89 0.65
C TRP A 16 5.59 -9.13 0.63
N ASP A 17 4.96 -9.41 1.77
CA ASP A 17 4.13 -10.59 2.00
C ASP A 17 2.65 -10.23 1.85
N PHE A 18 2.02 -10.78 0.81
CA PHE A 18 0.61 -10.59 0.48
C PHE A 18 -0.26 -11.80 0.84
N ALA A 19 0.25 -12.76 1.62
CA ALA A 19 -0.55 -13.87 2.09
C ALA A 19 -1.68 -13.39 3.03
N LYS A 20 -2.81 -14.10 3.01
CA LYS A 20 -3.92 -13.84 3.91
C LYS A 20 -3.73 -14.61 5.21
N TYR A 21 -4.02 -13.94 6.32
CA TYR A 21 -3.92 -14.49 7.66
C TYR A 21 -5.26 -14.36 8.38
N PRO A 22 -5.61 -15.31 9.25
CA PRO A 22 -6.84 -15.24 10.03
C PRO A 22 -6.79 -14.03 10.97
N VAL A 23 -7.82 -13.18 10.91
CA VAL A 23 -7.97 -12.03 11.80
C VAL A 23 -9.29 -12.07 12.55
N SER A 24 -9.38 -11.29 13.64
CA SER A 24 -10.64 -11.12 14.35
C SER A 24 -11.69 -10.44 13.46
N ASN A 25 -12.98 -10.68 13.71
CA ASN A 25 -14.06 -10.02 12.96
C ASN A 25 -13.98 -8.49 13.04
N ARG A 26 -13.56 -7.95 14.19
CA ARG A 26 -13.36 -6.50 14.36
C ARG A 26 -12.23 -5.98 13.47
N SER A 27 -11.10 -6.68 13.45
CA SER A 27 -9.96 -6.33 12.59
C SER A 27 -10.33 -6.43 11.12
N SER A 28 -11.08 -7.45 10.72
CA SER A 28 -11.61 -7.62 9.35
C SER A 28 -12.47 -6.44 8.94
N ALA A 29 -13.42 -6.01 9.78
CA ALA A 29 -14.29 -4.87 9.48
C ALA A 29 -13.49 -3.57 9.35
N PHE A 30 -12.54 -3.34 10.26
CA PHE A 30 -11.66 -2.18 10.22
C PHE A 30 -10.79 -2.16 8.95
N LEU A 31 -10.15 -3.29 8.61
CA LEU A 31 -9.31 -3.38 7.42
C LEU A 31 -10.10 -3.13 6.13
N LEU A 32 -11.36 -3.60 6.07
CA LEU A 32 -12.26 -3.32 4.95
C LEU A 32 -12.63 -1.84 4.87
N GLU A 33 -12.92 -1.19 5.99
CA GLU A 33 -13.30 0.22 6.06
C GLU A 33 -12.19 1.14 5.54
N VAL A 34 -10.94 0.83 5.87
CA VAL A 34 -9.80 1.73 5.59
C VAL A 34 -8.97 1.33 4.37
N GLN A 35 -9.35 0.27 3.64
CA GLN A 35 -8.51 -0.30 2.57
C GLN A 35 -8.15 0.70 1.46
N ASP A 36 -9.06 1.65 1.17
CA ASP A 36 -8.90 2.64 0.09
C ASP A 36 -8.30 3.97 0.61
N TYR A 37 -8.03 4.07 1.91
CA TYR A 37 -7.47 5.28 2.49
C TYR A 37 -5.94 5.30 2.34
N PRO A 38 -5.33 6.45 1.99
CA PRO A 38 -3.88 6.58 1.81
C PRO A 38 -3.15 6.68 3.16
N LEU A 39 -3.23 5.63 3.98
CA LEU A 39 -2.75 5.63 5.37
C LEU A 39 -1.23 5.46 5.51
N PHE A 40 -0.57 4.91 4.50
CA PHE A 40 0.83 4.47 4.61
C PHE A 40 1.76 5.27 3.70
N ASP A 41 2.69 6.03 4.30
CA ASP A 41 3.82 6.61 3.59
C ASP A 41 4.97 5.60 3.53
N ILE A 42 5.01 4.81 2.46
CA ILE A 42 6.01 3.76 2.26
C ILE A 42 7.44 4.30 2.31
N ARG A 43 7.68 5.55 1.89
CA ARG A 43 9.03 6.15 1.95
C ARG A 43 9.50 6.35 3.39
N LYS A 44 8.58 6.71 4.29
CA LYS A 44 8.89 6.87 5.73
C LYS A 44 8.97 5.53 6.45
N LEU A 45 8.10 4.57 6.08
CA LEU A 45 8.00 3.28 6.75
C LEU A 45 9.07 2.29 6.30
N ASN A 46 9.35 2.21 5.00
CA ASN A 46 10.35 1.32 4.43
C ASN A 46 10.81 1.79 3.02
N ALA A 47 11.69 2.79 2.95
CA ALA A 47 12.24 3.26 1.68
C ALA A 47 13.00 2.17 0.89
N ARG A 48 13.54 1.15 1.57
CA ARG A 48 14.29 0.06 0.94
C ARG A 48 13.42 -0.76 -0.03
N LEU A 49 12.10 -0.77 0.18
CA LEU A 49 11.16 -1.52 -0.65
C LEU A 49 11.18 -1.07 -2.12
N TYR A 50 11.43 0.22 -2.37
CA TYR A 50 11.57 0.77 -3.73
C TYR A 50 12.83 0.30 -4.46
N PHE A 51 13.85 -0.16 -3.74
CA PHE A 51 15.09 -0.68 -4.32
C PHE A 51 15.09 -2.20 -4.41
N ALA A 52 14.43 -2.86 -3.46
CA ALA A 52 14.39 -4.31 -3.38
C ALA A 52 13.39 -4.94 -4.37
N ILE A 53 12.33 -4.20 -4.73
CA ILE A 53 11.23 -4.70 -5.58
C ILE A 53 11.13 -3.83 -6.84
N GLU A 54 11.28 -4.45 -8.01
CA GLU A 54 11.29 -3.76 -9.30
C GLU A 54 9.96 -3.06 -9.60
N GLU A 55 8.83 -3.72 -9.30
CA GLU A 55 7.49 -3.17 -9.52
C GLU A 55 7.24 -1.90 -8.68
N MET A 56 7.81 -1.85 -7.48
CA MET A 56 7.75 -0.67 -6.63
C MET A 56 8.60 0.48 -7.20
N ALA A 57 9.79 0.17 -7.72
CA ALA A 57 10.63 1.16 -8.40
C ALA A 57 9.91 1.78 -9.60
N GLU A 58 9.29 0.97 -10.44
CA GLU A 58 8.51 1.44 -11.59
C GLU A 58 7.29 2.25 -11.17
N MET A 59 6.54 1.79 -10.16
CA MET A 59 5.42 2.56 -9.60
C MET A 59 5.87 3.94 -9.09
N GLN A 60 7.03 4.02 -8.42
CA GLN A 60 7.58 5.29 -7.95
C GLN A 60 7.90 6.23 -9.12
N LYS A 61 8.56 5.72 -10.16
CA LYS A 61 8.87 6.50 -11.38
C LYS A 61 7.59 7.04 -12.03
N LEU A 62 6.55 6.21 -12.16
CA LEU A 62 5.26 6.63 -12.71
C LEU A 62 4.60 7.73 -11.85
N ARG A 63 4.59 7.57 -10.52
CA ARG A 63 4.07 8.60 -9.62
C ARG A 63 4.84 9.92 -9.72
N MET A 64 6.16 9.86 -9.89
CA MET A 64 6.99 11.06 -10.11
C MET A 64 6.62 11.75 -11.43
N LYS A 65 6.49 11.00 -12.53
CA LYS A 65 6.05 11.54 -13.83
C LYS A 65 4.69 12.22 -13.73
N LEU A 66 3.71 11.57 -13.08
CA LEU A 66 2.38 12.16 -12.85
C LEU A 66 2.44 13.45 -12.01
N ASN A 67 3.29 13.49 -10.98
CA ASN A 67 3.46 14.71 -10.17
C ASN A 67 4.06 15.87 -10.98
N LEU A 68 4.97 15.59 -11.93
CA LEU A 68 5.50 16.61 -12.84
C LEU A 68 4.44 17.13 -13.81
N LEU A 69 3.51 16.28 -14.23
CA LEU A 69 2.39 16.65 -15.09
C LEU A 69 1.24 17.33 -14.34
N ARG A 70 1.17 17.17 -13.01
CA ARG A 70 0.08 17.69 -12.18
C ARG A 70 -0.24 19.18 -12.39
N PRO A 71 0.73 20.11 -12.50
CA PRO A 71 0.42 21.51 -12.76
C PRO A 71 -0.33 21.70 -14.08
N TYR A 72 -0.01 20.93 -15.11
CA TYR A 72 -0.65 21.03 -16.43
C TYR A 72 -2.04 20.40 -16.47
N LEU A 73 -2.29 19.38 -15.63
CA LEU A 73 -3.59 18.70 -15.56
C LEU A 73 -4.61 19.41 -14.67
N LEU A 74 -4.16 20.22 -13.71
CA LEU A 74 -5.02 20.87 -12.71
C LEU A 74 -5.15 22.38 -12.89
N LEU A 75 -4.35 22.98 -13.79
CA LEU A 75 -4.44 24.40 -14.15
C LEU A 75 -4.98 24.62 -15.57
N ALA A 76 -5.34 23.55 -16.28
CA ALA A 76 -6.01 23.57 -17.58
C ALA A 76 -7.52 23.38 -17.42
#